data_AF-A0A813EAS5-F1
#
_entry.id   AF-A0A813EAS5-F1
#
_cell.length_a   1.000
_cell.length_b   1.000
_cell.length_c   1.000
_cell.angle_alpha   90.00
_cell.angle_beta   90.00
_cell.angle_gamma   90.00
#
_symmetry.space_group_name_H-M   'P 1'
#
loop_
_entity.id
_entity.type
_entity.pdbx_description
1 polymer ?
#
loop_
_entity_poly.entity_id
_entity_poly.type
_entity_poly.pdbx_seq_one_letter_code
_entity_poly.pdbx_strand_id
1 'polypeptide(L)'
;MEWKKVALMAGAAAGSAAVLWYLLKEEKSAGRSSSSASDAKSIKKQGVEEITKEEVRQILQDIIKSQDQMKGYIKELTQELLSKSLSFDDTYQKVRKVQPQDPLEQYGLSMMEFDRLLDKHQHDPDVREAIAKIMGAPSPSSVASEKVQSISVRKVIDVHNFMLQELEKLVDDYQKAPGREGYDMKTVTIAAQAIVGSQIEAKFGITSE
;
A
#
# COMPACT_ATOMS: atom_id res chain seq x y z
N MET A 1 2.24 14.05 15.99
CA MET A 1 2.77 12.99 16.90
C MET A 1 1.72 11.97 17.34
N GLU A 2 0.47 12.36 17.59
CA GLU A 2 -0.61 11.43 18.01
C GLU A 2 -0.95 10.39 16.93
N TRP A 3 -1.08 10.80 15.67
CA TRP A 3 -1.37 9.88 14.55
C TRP A 3 -0.21 8.92 14.27
N LYS A 4 1.05 9.31 14.55
CA LYS A 4 2.22 8.41 14.48
C LYS A 4 2.17 7.32 15.55
N LYS A 5 1.52 7.58 16.71
CA LYS A 5 1.25 6.56 17.73
C LYS A 5 0.08 5.65 17.34
N VAL A 6 -0.95 6.21 16.69
CA VAL A 6 -2.03 5.40 16.08
C VAL A 6 -1.49 4.51 14.97
N ALA A 7 -0.54 5.00 14.17
CA ALA A 7 0.17 4.22 13.14
C ALA A 7 0.90 3.00 13.70
N LEU A 8 1.48 3.13 14.89
CA LEU A 8 2.22 2.07 15.56
C LEU A 8 1.30 1.02 16.21
N MET A 9 0.06 1.39 16.54
CA MET A 9 -0.94 0.48 17.13
C MET A 9 -1.84 -0.20 16.09
N ALA A 10 -1.96 0.35 14.88
CA ALA A 10 -2.72 -0.23 13.77
C ALA A 10 -1.97 -1.33 12.99
N GLY A 11 -0.99 -1.99 13.63
CA GLY A 11 -0.22 -3.13 13.09
C GLY A 11 -1.02 -4.44 13.10
N ALA A 12 -2.25 -4.43 12.58
CA ALA A 12 -3.05 -5.63 12.36
C ALA A 12 -3.08 -5.99 10.87
N ALA A 13 -2.92 -7.29 10.57
CA ALA A 13 -2.56 -7.87 9.28
C ALA A 13 -3.40 -7.49 8.03
N ALA A 14 -4.53 -6.78 8.18
CA ALA A 14 -5.42 -6.40 7.08
C ALA A 14 -4.99 -5.14 6.29
N GLY A 15 -4.03 -4.36 6.80
CA GLY A 15 -3.51 -3.14 6.15
C GLY A 15 -2.15 -3.29 5.44
N SER A 16 -1.62 -4.51 5.34
CA SER A 16 -0.21 -4.74 5.01
C SER A 16 0.17 -4.31 3.59
N ALA A 17 -0.68 -4.50 2.58
CA ALA A 17 -0.31 -4.15 1.20
C ALA A 17 -0.13 -2.64 0.96
N ALA A 18 -1.06 -1.83 1.44
CA ALA A 18 -1.07 -0.38 1.22
C ALA A 18 -0.11 0.37 2.17
N VAL A 19 0.03 -0.08 3.42
CA VAL A 19 1.03 0.46 4.35
C VAL A 19 2.43 0.10 3.89
N LEU A 20 2.67 -1.10 3.34
CA LEU A 20 3.96 -1.45 2.72
C LEU A 20 4.22 -0.65 1.44
N TRP A 21 3.21 -0.38 0.61
CA TRP A 21 3.34 0.54 -0.54
C TRP A 21 3.76 1.96 -0.10
N TYR A 22 3.19 2.44 1.00
CA TYR A 22 3.49 3.74 1.61
C TYR A 22 4.88 3.77 2.27
N LEU A 23 5.28 2.70 2.96
CA LEU A 23 6.57 2.58 3.66
C LEU A 23 7.75 2.31 2.71
N LEU A 24 7.59 1.50 1.65
CA LEU A 24 8.67 1.26 0.67
C LEU A 24 9.06 2.53 -0.14
N LYS A 25 8.22 3.57 -0.13
CA LYS A 25 8.56 4.89 -0.71
C LYS A 25 9.61 5.64 0.14
N GLU A 26 9.75 5.30 1.42
CA GLU A 26 10.73 5.91 2.35
C GLU A 26 12.17 5.62 1.88
N GLU A 27 12.45 4.43 1.35
CA GLU A 27 13.79 4.06 0.85
C GLU A 27 14.19 4.79 -0.45
N LYS A 28 13.24 5.00 -1.39
CA LYS A 28 13.53 5.71 -2.66
C LYS A 28 13.84 7.20 -2.44
N SER A 29 13.37 7.78 -1.32
CA SER A 29 13.56 9.19 -0.97
C SER A 29 14.85 9.44 -0.17
N ALA A 30 15.42 8.42 0.48
CA ALA A 30 16.66 8.54 1.25
C ALA A 30 17.95 8.47 0.39
N GLY A 31 17.85 8.14 -0.91
CA GLY A 31 19.01 7.76 -1.74
C GLY A 31 19.35 8.63 -2.96
N ARG A 32 18.67 9.75 -3.23
CA ARG A 32 18.96 10.59 -4.42
C ARG A 32 19.29 12.03 -4.06
N SER A 33 20.49 12.22 -3.53
CA SER A 33 21.22 13.48 -3.66
C SER A 33 22.20 13.36 -4.84
N SER A 34 21.79 13.80 -6.03
CA SER A 34 22.73 14.28 -7.05
C SER A 34 21.96 14.96 -8.19
N SER A 35 22.24 16.26 -8.31
CA SER A 35 22.08 17.15 -9.44
C SER A 35 22.12 16.50 -10.83
N SER A 36 21.11 16.79 -11.65
CA SER A 36 21.34 17.22 -13.04
C SER A 36 20.17 18.12 -13.48
N ALA A 37 20.52 19.32 -13.94
CA ALA A 37 19.61 20.28 -14.51
C ALA A 37 19.55 20.04 -16.03
N SER A 38 18.35 19.81 -16.56
CA SER A 38 18.02 20.10 -17.96
C SER A 38 16.52 19.89 -18.19
N ASP A 39 15.86 21.02 -18.49
CA ASP A 39 14.61 21.24 -19.22
C ASP A 39 13.53 20.14 -19.25
N ALA A 40 12.51 20.31 -18.39
CA ALA A 40 11.16 19.85 -18.65
C ALA A 40 10.15 20.79 -17.99
N LYS A 41 9.12 21.17 -18.76
CA LYS A 41 7.99 22.05 -18.42
C LYS A 41 7.65 22.08 -16.93
N SER A 42 7.71 23.28 -16.35
CA SER A 42 7.31 23.56 -14.97
C SER A 42 5.84 23.20 -14.74
N ILE A 43 5.60 22.02 -14.18
CA ILE A 43 4.46 21.82 -13.30
C ILE A 43 4.68 22.79 -12.15
N LYS A 44 3.79 23.77 -11.97
CA LYS A 44 3.86 24.71 -10.85
C LYS A 44 3.91 23.90 -9.57
N LYS A 45 5.07 23.84 -8.90
CA LYS A 45 5.18 23.44 -7.51
C LYS A 45 4.39 24.47 -6.70
N GLN A 46 3.12 24.19 -6.42
CA GLN A 46 2.41 24.93 -5.39
C GLN A 46 3.18 24.72 -4.09
N GLY A 47 3.59 25.81 -3.45
CA GLY A 47 4.21 25.73 -2.14
C GLY A 47 3.21 25.13 -1.15
N VAL A 48 3.69 24.35 -0.19
CA VAL A 48 2.89 23.82 0.94
C VAL A 48 2.05 24.90 1.64
N GLU A 49 2.46 26.16 1.53
CA GLU A 49 1.76 27.32 2.10
C GLU A 49 0.52 27.76 1.30
N GLU A 50 0.45 27.46 0.00
CA GLU A 50 -0.66 27.84 -0.89
C GLU A 50 -1.79 26.81 -0.90
N ILE A 51 -1.55 25.60 -0.39
CA ILE A 51 -2.54 24.53 -0.37
C ILE A 51 -3.60 24.82 0.68
N THR A 52 -4.82 24.96 0.21
CA THR A 52 -6.03 25.19 1.00
C THR A 52 -6.48 23.92 1.72
N LYS A 53 -7.31 24.11 2.74
CA LYS A 53 -7.90 23.00 3.50
C LYS A 53 -8.72 22.07 2.59
N GLU A 54 -9.43 22.64 1.63
CA GLU A 54 -10.25 21.94 0.65
C GLU A 54 -9.38 21.06 -0.26
N GLU A 55 -8.22 21.57 -0.69
CA GLU A 55 -7.24 20.79 -1.44
C GLU A 55 -6.65 19.65 -0.60
N VAL A 56 -6.33 19.86 0.68
CA VAL A 56 -5.88 18.78 1.58
C VAL A 56 -6.93 17.66 1.70
N ARG A 57 -8.20 18.03 1.83
CA ARG A 57 -9.31 17.06 1.83
C ARG A 57 -9.41 16.31 0.50
N GLN A 58 -9.26 17.00 -0.61
CA GLN A 58 -9.29 16.38 -1.93
C GLN A 58 -8.14 15.37 -2.12
N ILE A 59 -6.92 15.74 -1.72
CA ILE A 59 -5.75 14.84 -1.74
C ILE A 59 -6.03 13.58 -0.91
N LEU A 60 -6.56 13.73 0.31
CA LEU A 60 -6.90 12.60 1.17
C LEU A 60 -7.98 11.70 0.55
N GLN A 61 -9.00 12.28 -0.08
CA GLN A 61 -10.03 11.52 -0.78
C GLN A 61 -9.47 10.77 -1.99
N ASP A 62 -8.55 11.37 -2.74
CA ASP A 62 -7.93 10.73 -3.90
C ASP A 62 -7.00 9.58 -3.47
N ILE A 63 -6.31 9.72 -2.34
CA ILE A 63 -5.58 8.61 -1.69
C ILE A 63 -6.55 7.47 -1.37
N ILE A 64 -7.68 7.76 -0.70
CA ILE A 64 -8.68 6.74 -0.36
C ILE A 64 -9.22 6.05 -1.62
N LYS A 65 -9.56 6.81 -2.67
CA LYS A 65 -10.03 6.23 -3.94
C LYS A 65 -8.98 5.35 -4.60
N SER A 66 -7.72 5.81 -4.64
CA SER A 66 -6.61 5.02 -5.18
C SER A 66 -6.40 3.73 -4.38
N GLN A 67 -6.58 3.76 -3.06
CA GLN A 67 -6.52 2.59 -2.20
C GLN A 67 -7.68 1.62 -2.47
N ASP A 68 -8.90 2.11 -2.57
CA ASP A 68 -10.09 1.31 -2.86
C ASP A 68 -10.00 0.64 -4.25
N GLN A 69 -9.50 1.36 -5.26
CA GLN A 69 -9.24 0.82 -6.60
C GLN A 69 -8.20 -0.29 -6.58
N MET A 70 -7.05 -0.06 -5.94
CA MET A 70 -6.00 -1.09 -5.82
C MET A 70 -6.52 -2.32 -5.05
N LYS A 71 -7.26 -2.11 -3.97
CA LYS A 71 -7.84 -3.18 -3.17
C LYS A 71 -8.78 -4.07 -3.99
N GLY A 72 -9.68 -3.45 -4.76
CA GLY A 72 -10.58 -4.18 -5.67
C GLY A 72 -9.79 -4.99 -6.70
N TYR A 73 -8.77 -4.38 -7.30
CA TYR A 73 -7.93 -5.07 -8.27
C TYR A 73 -7.16 -6.25 -7.67
N ILE A 74 -6.54 -6.08 -6.51
CA ILE A 74 -5.77 -7.15 -5.86
C ILE A 74 -6.68 -8.31 -5.50
N LYS A 75 -7.92 -8.04 -5.10
CA LYS A 75 -8.93 -9.07 -4.88
C LYS A 75 -9.24 -9.86 -6.15
N GLU A 76 -9.49 -9.17 -7.27
CA GLU A 76 -9.73 -9.84 -8.56
C GLU A 76 -8.52 -10.66 -9.01
N LEU A 77 -7.31 -10.11 -8.88
CA LEU A 77 -6.07 -10.81 -9.22
C LEU A 77 -5.84 -12.05 -8.34
N THR A 78 -6.17 -11.96 -7.05
CA THR A 78 -6.07 -13.07 -6.10
C THR A 78 -7.03 -14.20 -6.51
N GLN A 79 -8.28 -13.87 -6.87
CA GLN A 79 -9.25 -14.86 -7.37
C GLN A 79 -8.82 -15.47 -8.71
N GLU A 80 -8.19 -14.70 -9.59
CA GLU A 80 -7.61 -15.23 -10.82
C GLU A 80 -6.46 -16.20 -10.51
N LEU A 81 -5.57 -15.86 -9.58
CA LEU A 81 -4.46 -16.72 -9.14
C LEU A 81 -4.93 -18.02 -8.46
N LEU A 82 -6.09 -18.01 -7.81
CA LEU A 82 -6.72 -19.20 -7.23
C LEU A 82 -7.29 -20.14 -8.30
N SER A 83 -7.79 -19.57 -9.41
CA SER A 83 -8.40 -20.34 -10.50
C SER A 83 -7.40 -20.73 -11.59
N LYS A 84 -6.30 -20.01 -11.72
CA LYS A 84 -5.26 -20.21 -12.73
C LYS A 84 -3.88 -20.02 -12.11
N SER A 85 -2.96 -20.95 -12.41
CA SER A 85 -1.55 -20.72 -12.13
C SER A 85 -1.01 -19.67 -13.10
N LEU A 86 -0.64 -18.51 -12.57
CA LEU A 86 0.11 -17.47 -13.30
C LEU A 86 1.56 -17.50 -12.86
N SER A 87 2.46 -17.17 -13.79
CA SER A 87 3.86 -16.95 -13.43
C SER A 87 4.04 -15.63 -12.66
N PHE A 88 5.20 -15.46 -12.03
CA PHE A 88 5.55 -14.19 -11.41
C PHE A 88 5.55 -13.05 -12.43
N ASP A 89 6.09 -13.25 -13.64
CA ASP A 89 6.14 -12.20 -14.66
C ASP A 89 4.75 -11.82 -15.16
N ASP A 90 3.87 -12.80 -15.42
CA ASP A 90 2.49 -12.53 -15.82
C ASP A 90 1.74 -11.72 -14.75
N THR A 91 1.92 -12.11 -13.49
CA THR A 91 1.35 -11.39 -12.34
C THR A 91 1.91 -9.96 -12.26
N TYR A 92 3.22 -9.80 -12.41
CA TYR A 92 3.89 -8.50 -12.43
C TYR A 92 3.34 -7.60 -13.54
N GLN A 93 3.23 -8.10 -14.77
CA GLN A 93 2.72 -7.30 -15.89
C GLN A 93 1.26 -6.91 -15.69
N LYS A 94 0.46 -7.79 -15.09
CA LYS A 94 -0.93 -7.50 -14.71
C LYS A 94 -0.98 -6.34 -13.72
N VAL A 95 -0.23 -6.40 -12.61
CA VAL A 95 -0.16 -5.32 -11.62
C VAL A 95 0.31 -4.01 -12.26
N ARG A 96 1.36 -4.06 -13.09
CA ARG A 96 1.93 -2.88 -13.75
C ARG A 96 0.92 -2.13 -14.61
N LYS A 97 -0.01 -2.83 -15.26
CA LYS A 97 -1.01 -2.23 -16.17
C LYS A 97 -2.08 -1.43 -15.46
N VAL A 98 -2.35 -1.75 -14.20
CA VAL A 98 -3.48 -1.18 -13.46
C VAL A 98 -3.06 -0.30 -12.30
N GLN A 99 -1.77 -0.28 -11.97
CA GLN A 99 -1.25 0.48 -10.85
C GLN A 99 -1.67 1.96 -11.01
N PRO A 100 -2.53 2.48 -10.13
CA PRO A 100 -2.98 3.86 -10.21
C PRO A 100 -1.79 4.79 -9.99
N GLN A 101 -1.87 5.96 -10.59
CA GLN A 101 -0.89 7.00 -10.38
C GLN A 101 -0.96 7.49 -8.93
N ASP A 102 0.20 7.69 -8.30
CA ASP A 102 0.28 8.17 -6.91
C ASP A 102 -0.35 9.56 -6.80
N PRO A 103 -1.42 9.73 -6.00
CA PRO A 103 -2.06 11.03 -5.83
C PRO A 103 -1.07 12.11 -5.38
N LEU A 104 -0.12 11.80 -4.49
CA LEU A 104 0.86 12.79 -4.04
C LEU A 104 1.78 13.24 -5.19
N GLU A 105 2.15 12.34 -6.10
CA GLU A 105 2.91 12.71 -7.30
C GLU A 105 2.06 13.56 -8.26
N GLN A 106 0.75 13.31 -8.37
CA GLN A 106 -0.17 14.13 -9.17
C GLN A 106 -0.25 15.56 -8.64
N TYR A 107 -0.25 15.74 -7.33
CA TYR A 107 -0.22 17.05 -6.68
C TYR A 107 1.19 17.64 -6.53
N GLY A 108 2.23 16.95 -7.04
CA GLY A 108 3.62 17.41 -6.96
C GLY A 108 4.18 17.48 -5.54
N LEU A 109 3.59 16.72 -4.61
CA LEU A 109 3.93 16.72 -3.20
C LEU A 109 4.88 15.58 -2.85
N SER A 110 5.92 15.92 -2.10
CA SER A 110 6.71 14.94 -1.36
C SER A 110 5.97 14.47 -0.10
N MET A 111 6.41 13.34 0.44
CA MET A 111 5.89 12.81 1.70
C MET A 111 6.07 13.79 2.86
N MET A 112 7.22 14.46 2.91
CA MET A 112 7.50 15.44 3.98
C MET A 112 6.60 16.67 3.89
N GLU A 113 6.29 17.12 2.68
CA GLU A 113 5.36 18.21 2.43
C GLU A 113 3.93 17.81 2.82
N PHE A 114 3.52 16.59 2.47
CA PHE A 114 2.24 16.03 2.88
C PHE A 114 2.13 15.89 4.41
N ASP A 115 3.14 15.34 5.09
CA ASP A 115 3.18 15.25 6.55
C ASP A 115 2.99 16.63 7.22
N ARG A 116 3.64 17.67 6.69
CA ARG A 116 3.49 19.05 7.18
C ARG A 116 2.07 19.59 6.97
N LEU A 117 1.43 19.27 5.83
CA LEU A 117 0.04 19.63 5.57
C LEU A 117 -0.90 18.96 6.58
N LEU A 118 -0.70 17.67 6.86
CA LEU A 118 -1.51 16.95 7.84
C LEU A 118 -1.35 17.53 9.24
N ASP A 119 -0.12 17.85 9.68
CA ASP A 119 0.13 18.46 10.99
C ASP A 119 -0.54 19.85 11.12
N LYS A 120 -0.59 20.64 10.03
CA LYS A 120 -1.28 21.95 9.98
C LYS A 120 -2.80 21.80 10.13
N HIS A 121 -3.38 20.75 9.55
CA HIS A 121 -4.83 20.54 9.50
C HIS A 121 -5.35 19.43 10.45
N GLN A 122 -4.50 18.90 11.35
CA GLN A 122 -4.82 17.76 12.22
C GLN A 122 -5.99 17.98 13.20
N HIS A 123 -6.40 19.22 13.44
CA HIS A 123 -7.53 19.55 14.30
C HIS A 123 -8.88 19.48 13.57
N ASP A 124 -8.86 19.37 12.24
CA ASP A 124 -10.07 19.26 11.44
C ASP A 124 -10.64 17.83 11.51
N PRO A 125 -11.94 17.67 11.85
CA PRO A 125 -12.55 16.36 12.03
C PRO A 125 -12.54 15.53 10.74
N ASP A 126 -12.80 16.15 9.59
CA ASP A 126 -12.88 15.43 8.30
C ASP A 126 -11.47 14.98 7.85
N VAL A 127 -10.43 15.78 8.12
CA VAL A 127 -9.03 15.39 7.89
C VAL A 127 -8.64 14.22 8.79
N ARG A 128 -9.00 14.27 10.08
CA ARG A 128 -8.72 13.16 11.02
C ARG A 128 -9.41 11.87 10.62
N GLU A 129 -10.67 11.95 10.19
CA GLU A 129 -11.44 10.80 9.73
C GLU A 129 -10.82 10.19 8.47
N ALA A 130 -10.45 11.02 7.49
CA ALA A 130 -9.79 10.55 6.28
C ALA A 130 -8.42 9.90 6.57
N ILE A 131 -7.62 10.49 7.46
CA ILE A 131 -6.37 9.87 7.94
C ILE A 131 -6.67 8.52 8.60
N ALA A 132 -7.65 8.45 9.51
CA ALA A 132 -8.00 7.20 10.18
C ALA A 132 -8.41 6.11 9.18
N LYS A 133 -9.17 6.47 8.15
CA LYS A 133 -9.57 5.57 7.07
C LYS A 133 -8.37 5.08 6.24
N ILE A 134 -7.48 5.99 5.85
CA ILE A 134 -6.22 5.67 5.13
C ILE A 134 -5.35 4.73 5.95
N MET A 135 -5.32 4.92 7.27
CA MET A 135 -4.54 4.11 8.21
C MET A 135 -5.19 2.75 8.52
N GLY A 136 -6.36 2.45 7.92
CA GLY A 136 -7.08 1.21 8.16
C GLY A 136 -7.58 1.06 9.59
N ALA A 137 -7.79 2.18 10.31
CA ALA A 137 -8.36 2.14 11.64
C ALA A 137 -9.74 1.48 11.58
N PRO A 138 -10.05 0.51 12.45
CA PRO A 138 -11.36 -0.11 12.48
C PRO A 138 -12.40 0.97 12.71
N SER A 139 -13.42 1.01 11.85
CA SER A 139 -14.56 1.88 12.10
C SER A 139 -15.20 1.43 13.43
N PRO A 140 -15.63 2.35 14.31
CA PRO A 140 -16.33 1.97 15.55
C PRO A 140 -17.60 1.12 15.29
N SER A 141 -18.07 1.07 14.03
CA SER A 141 -19.19 0.25 13.57
C SER A 141 -18.80 -1.13 13.01
N SER A 142 -17.51 -1.41 12.79
CA SER A 142 -17.09 -2.69 12.18
C SER A 142 -16.96 -3.77 13.24
N VAL A 143 -18.04 -4.51 13.46
CA VAL A 143 -17.97 -5.78 14.20
C VAL A 143 -17.25 -6.79 13.31
N ALA A 144 -16.11 -7.31 13.79
CA ALA A 144 -15.39 -8.36 13.08
C ALA A 144 -16.34 -9.55 12.85
N SER A 145 -16.38 -10.07 11.63
CA SER A 145 -17.19 -11.24 11.28
C SER A 145 -16.94 -12.41 12.24
N GLU A 146 -17.95 -13.25 12.51
CA GLU A 146 -17.78 -14.49 13.30
C GLU A 146 -16.63 -15.37 12.78
N LYS A 147 -16.37 -15.32 11.46
CA LYS A 147 -15.21 -16.00 10.84
C LYS A 147 -13.86 -15.45 11.31
N VAL A 148 -13.77 -14.16 11.58
CA VAL A 148 -12.55 -13.51 12.10
C VAL A 148 -12.40 -13.78 13.59
N GLN A 149 -13.50 -13.74 14.35
CA GLN A 149 -13.50 -14.02 15.79
C GLN A 149 -13.14 -15.48 16.14
N SER A 150 -13.35 -16.41 15.20
CA SER A 150 -13.00 -17.83 15.35
C SER A 150 -11.56 -18.17 14.97
N ILE A 151 -10.76 -17.21 14.48
CA ILE A 151 -9.34 -17.41 14.19
C ILE A 151 -8.56 -17.39 15.51
N SER A 152 -8.02 -18.54 15.91
CA SER A 152 -7.17 -18.64 17.08
C SER A 152 -5.80 -17.99 16.85
N VAL A 153 -5.16 -17.52 17.92
CA VAL A 153 -3.78 -17.00 17.88
C VAL A 153 -2.82 -18.00 17.22
N ARG A 154 -2.99 -19.30 17.50
CA ARG A 154 -2.19 -20.36 16.88
C ARG A 154 -2.37 -20.37 15.35
N LYS A 155 -3.61 -20.26 14.86
CA LYS A 155 -3.88 -20.19 13.43
C LYS A 155 -3.27 -18.93 12.78
N VAL A 156 -3.25 -17.81 13.49
CA VAL A 156 -2.55 -16.59 13.04
C VAL A 156 -1.04 -16.85 12.88
N ILE A 157 -0.41 -17.49 13.86
CA ILE A 157 1.02 -17.85 13.80
C ILE A 157 1.29 -18.77 12.61
N ASP A 158 0.47 -19.80 12.41
CA ASP A 158 0.62 -20.75 11.30
C ASP A 158 0.52 -20.06 9.93
N VAL A 159 -0.42 -19.12 9.78
CA VAL A 159 -0.56 -18.30 8.56
C VAL A 159 0.69 -17.44 8.32
N HIS A 160 1.21 -16.76 9.34
CA HIS A 160 2.39 -15.90 9.19
C HIS A 160 3.65 -16.70 8.89
N ASN A 161 3.84 -17.86 9.52
CA ASN A 161 4.95 -18.76 9.20
C ASN A 161 4.89 -19.22 7.74
N PHE A 162 3.70 -19.58 7.26
CA PHE A 162 3.51 -19.94 5.85
C PHE A 162 3.76 -18.75 4.92
N MET A 163 3.25 -17.56 5.26
CA MET A 163 3.48 -16.33 4.50
C MET A 163 4.97 -16.03 4.36
N LEU A 164 5.72 -16.16 5.45
CA LEU A 164 7.18 -15.98 5.45
C LEU A 164 7.86 -16.98 4.50
N GLN A 165 7.52 -18.27 4.61
CA GLN A 165 8.09 -19.31 3.75
C GLN A 165 7.83 -19.06 2.26
N GLU A 166 6.61 -18.68 1.88
CA GLU A 166 6.30 -18.41 0.47
C GLU A 166 6.95 -17.11 -0.03
N LEU A 167 7.06 -16.09 0.82
CA LEU A 167 7.77 -14.86 0.47
C LEU A 167 9.28 -15.10 0.30
N GLU A 168 9.92 -15.89 1.16
CA GLU A 168 11.33 -16.25 1.04
C GLU A 168 11.63 -16.97 -0.28
N LYS A 169 10.75 -17.89 -0.70
CA LYS A 169 10.87 -18.55 -2.02
C LYS A 169 10.78 -17.56 -3.17
N LEU A 170 9.78 -16.67 -3.14
CA LEU A 170 9.63 -15.63 -4.17
C LEU A 170 10.83 -14.70 -4.25
N VAL A 171 11.43 -14.35 -3.11
CA VAL A 171 12.64 -13.54 -3.05
C VAL A 171 13.81 -14.30 -3.68
N ASP A 172 13.99 -15.58 -3.36
CA ASP A 172 15.04 -16.42 -3.94
C ASP A 172 14.87 -16.57 -5.47
N ASP A 173 13.64 -16.79 -5.94
CA ASP A 173 13.32 -16.86 -7.37
C ASP A 173 13.58 -15.52 -8.07
N TYR A 174 13.14 -14.39 -7.48
CA TYR A 174 13.38 -13.05 -8.00
C TYR A 174 14.89 -12.73 -8.06
N GLN A 175 15.66 -13.12 -7.05
CA GLN A 175 17.10 -12.90 -7.03
C GLN A 175 17.81 -13.67 -8.15
N LYS A 176 17.30 -14.85 -8.53
CA LYS A 176 17.84 -15.67 -9.63
C LYS A 176 17.32 -15.25 -11.00
N ALA A 177 16.28 -14.41 -11.07
CA ALA A 177 15.66 -14.03 -12.32
C ALA A 177 16.58 -13.15 -13.20
N PRO A 178 16.76 -13.48 -14.49
CA PRO A 178 17.48 -12.62 -15.42
C PRO A 178 16.71 -11.31 -15.65
N GLY A 179 17.42 -10.19 -15.77
CA GLY A 179 16.80 -8.89 -16.04
C GLY A 179 16.08 -8.28 -14.83
N ARG A 180 16.32 -8.78 -13.61
CA ARG A 180 15.64 -8.30 -12.39
C ARG A 180 15.75 -6.79 -12.14
N GLU A 181 16.82 -6.17 -12.64
CA GLU A 181 17.09 -4.73 -12.56
C GLU A 181 16.06 -3.87 -13.31
N GLY A 182 15.33 -4.47 -14.28
CA GLY A 182 14.28 -3.79 -15.03
C GLY A 182 12.92 -3.75 -14.33
N TYR A 183 12.76 -4.46 -13.22
CA TYR A 183 11.50 -4.46 -12.47
C TYR A 183 11.39 -3.24 -11.54
N ASP A 184 10.23 -2.61 -11.51
CA ASP A 184 9.92 -1.62 -10.48
C ASP A 184 9.57 -2.34 -9.17
N MET A 185 10.30 -2.02 -8.11
CA MET A 185 10.18 -2.70 -6.82
C MET A 185 8.79 -2.54 -6.18
N LYS A 186 8.06 -1.45 -6.48
CA LYS A 186 6.68 -1.29 -5.98
C LYS A 186 5.78 -2.34 -6.63
N THR A 187 5.86 -2.48 -7.95
CA THR A 187 5.10 -3.50 -8.68
C THR A 187 5.51 -4.92 -8.26
N VAL A 188 6.80 -5.18 -8.01
CA VAL A 188 7.29 -6.47 -7.46
C VAL A 188 6.63 -6.79 -6.13
N THR A 189 6.61 -5.82 -5.20
CA THR A 189 6.04 -6.00 -3.87
C THR A 189 4.54 -6.34 -3.94
N ILE A 190 3.80 -5.61 -4.77
CA ILE A 190 2.36 -5.83 -4.95
C ILE A 190 2.09 -7.20 -5.61
N ALA A 191 2.88 -7.58 -6.62
CA ALA A 191 2.76 -8.90 -7.25
C ALA A 191 3.04 -10.03 -6.26
N ALA A 192 4.09 -9.90 -5.44
CA ALA A 192 4.41 -10.86 -4.39
C ALA A 192 3.26 -10.97 -3.37
N GLN A 193 2.66 -9.86 -2.97
CA GLN A 193 1.51 -9.84 -2.06
C GLN A 193 0.30 -10.58 -2.65
N ALA A 194 -0.02 -10.36 -3.93
CA ALA A 194 -1.12 -11.06 -4.59
C ALA A 194 -0.86 -12.58 -4.68
N ILE A 195 0.38 -12.98 -5.00
CA ILE A 195 0.78 -14.39 -5.10
C ILE A 195 0.75 -15.07 -3.73
N VAL A 196 1.29 -14.45 -2.70
CA VAL A 196 1.29 -15.03 -1.35
C VAL A 196 -0.13 -15.01 -0.76
N GLY A 197 -0.89 -13.95 -1.01
CA GLY A 197 -2.29 -13.82 -0.60
C GLY A 197 -3.16 -14.93 -1.16
N SER A 198 -3.04 -15.25 -2.45
CA SER A 198 -3.79 -16.35 -3.07
C SER A 198 -3.40 -17.71 -2.48
N GLN A 199 -2.12 -17.93 -2.18
CA GLN A 199 -1.66 -19.17 -1.55
C GLN A 199 -2.18 -19.34 -0.12
N ILE A 200 -2.25 -18.24 0.65
CA ILE A 200 -2.85 -18.24 1.99
C ILE A 200 -4.35 -18.57 1.90
N GLU A 201 -5.07 -17.93 0.98
CA GLU A 201 -6.50 -18.17 0.78
C GLU A 201 -6.74 -19.64 0.38
N ALA A 202 -5.96 -20.19 -0.55
CA ALA A 202 -6.04 -21.59 -0.96
C ALA A 202 -5.79 -22.57 0.20
N LYS A 203 -4.80 -22.28 1.06
CA LYS A 203 -4.36 -23.20 2.12
C LYS A 203 -5.18 -23.10 3.40
N PHE A 204 -5.59 -21.90 3.79
CA PHE A 204 -6.21 -21.63 5.09
C PHE A 204 -7.66 -21.15 5.00
N GLY A 205 -8.15 -20.81 3.81
CA GLY A 205 -9.46 -20.18 3.60
C GLY A 205 -9.56 -18.80 4.25
N ILE A 206 -8.42 -18.11 4.42
CA ILE A 206 -8.32 -16.80 5.05
C ILE A 206 -7.91 -15.78 3.98
N THR A 207 -8.67 -14.69 3.92
CA THR A 207 -8.38 -13.51 3.09
C THR A 207 -7.81 -12.40 3.96
N SER A 208 -7.08 -11.46 3.36
CA SER A 208 -6.59 -10.26 4.04
C SER A 208 -7.70 -9.23 4.36
N GLU A 209 -8.95 -9.50 3.96
CA GLU A 209 -10.16 -8.71 4.24
C GLU A 209 -10.96 -9.25 5.43
#